data_AF-A0A261Y186-F1
#
_entry.id   AF-A0A261Y186-F1
#
_cell.length_a   1.000
_cell.length_b   1.000
_cell.length_c   1.000
_cell.angle_alpha   90.00
_cell.angle_beta   90.00
_cell.angle_gamma   90.00
#
_symmetry.space_group_name_H-M   'P 1'
#
loop_
_entity.id
_entity.type
_entity.pdbx_description
1 polymer ?
#
loop_
_entity_poly.entity_id
_entity_poly.type
_entity_poly.pdbx_seq_one_letter_code
_entity_poly.pdbx_strand_id
1 'polypeptide(L)'
;MEDPGAHCRYIFDHFISKCNAKQIFFLVQSYASVCVLSLMEQHFPFFQDRVKGIVVAQTVHNIDTIHEPDHKTWIRKRCLNWSSDHEPYLSIYNDARFGCLTASADVDMADAIIPKTLSTTLTIFDGLSRSYTIPELASQFETALEDVGSEEEADDDDDGEVHTLDSLRAAQQRLHQ
;
A
#
# COMPACT_ATOMS: atom_id res chain seq x y z
N MET A 1 -2.69 -31.03 2.80
CA MET A 1 -2.83 -29.57 2.99
C MET A 1 -2.07 -28.92 1.85
N GLU A 2 -2.71 -28.07 1.07
CA GLU A 2 -2.07 -27.38 -0.07
C GLU A 2 -1.09 -26.32 0.46
N ASP A 3 0.09 -26.21 -0.15
CA ASP A 3 1.09 -25.18 0.18
C ASP A 3 0.58 -23.81 -0.31
N PRO A 4 0.41 -22.80 0.57
CA PRO A 4 -0.07 -21.47 0.16
C PRO A 4 0.75 -20.85 -0.98
N GLY A 5 2.07 -21.07 -0.98
CA GLY A 5 2.95 -20.62 -2.06
C GLY A 5 2.62 -21.29 -3.40
N ALA A 6 2.37 -22.61 -3.39
CA ALA A 6 1.97 -23.37 -4.57
C ALA A 6 0.63 -22.89 -5.12
N HIS A 7 -0.32 -22.58 -4.23
CA HIS A 7 -1.61 -22.02 -4.63
C HIS A 7 -1.45 -20.64 -5.30
N CYS A 8 -0.67 -19.73 -4.71
CA CYS A 8 -0.41 -18.41 -5.30
C CYS A 8 0.29 -18.51 -6.67
N ARG A 9 1.29 -19.40 -6.81
CA ARG A 9 1.94 -19.68 -8.10
C ARG A 9 0.94 -20.21 -9.13
N TYR A 10 0.11 -21.17 -8.75
CA TYR A 10 -0.92 -21.69 -9.64
C TYR A 10 -1.85 -20.59 -10.14
N ILE A 11 -2.35 -19.72 -9.25
CA ILE A 11 -3.22 -18.60 -9.63
C ILE A 11 -2.51 -17.63 -10.58
N PHE A 12 -1.24 -17.32 -10.29
CA PHE A 12 -0.45 -16.43 -11.13
C PHE A 12 -0.25 -17.01 -12.55
N ASP A 13 0.20 -18.26 -12.65
CA ASP A 13 0.54 -18.90 -13.93
C ASP A 13 -0.68 -19.19 -14.82
N HIS A 14 -1.84 -19.42 -14.19
CA HIS A 14 -3.04 -19.82 -14.92
C HIS A 14 -3.99 -18.65 -15.21
N PHE A 15 -4.02 -17.63 -14.36
CA PHE A 15 -4.99 -16.53 -14.48
C PHE A 15 -4.31 -15.17 -14.64
N ILE A 16 -3.47 -14.74 -13.69
CA ILE A 16 -2.95 -13.37 -13.65
C ILE A 16 -1.99 -13.10 -14.81
N SER A 17 -1.03 -14.00 -15.04
CA SER A 17 -0.02 -13.85 -16.10
C SER A 17 -0.64 -13.80 -17.51
N LYS A 18 -1.82 -14.43 -17.67
CA LYS A 18 -2.54 -14.56 -18.95
C LYS A 18 -3.68 -13.56 -19.12
N CYS A 19 -4.00 -12.75 -18.11
CA CYS A 19 -5.08 -11.78 -18.23
C CYS A 19 -4.69 -10.66 -19.22
N ASN A 20 -5.67 -9.90 -19.72
CA ASN A 20 -5.42 -8.78 -20.66
C ASN A 20 -5.12 -7.45 -19.96
N ALA A 21 -5.22 -7.39 -18.63
CA ALA A 21 -5.12 -6.15 -17.85
C ALA A 21 -3.74 -5.50 -17.99
N LYS A 22 -3.68 -4.25 -18.44
CA LYS A 22 -2.40 -3.53 -18.62
C LYS A 22 -1.85 -2.94 -17.32
N GLN A 23 -2.72 -2.80 -16.31
CA GLN A 23 -2.37 -2.36 -14.98
C GLN A 23 -2.99 -3.35 -13.99
N ILE A 24 -2.16 -3.87 -13.08
CA ILE A 24 -2.51 -4.85 -12.06
C ILE A 24 -2.11 -4.29 -10.71
N PHE A 25 -2.99 -4.44 -9.73
CA PHE A 25 -2.76 -4.05 -8.35
C PHE A 25 -3.00 -5.26 -7.46
N PHE A 26 -2.19 -5.39 -6.41
CA PHE A 26 -2.38 -6.39 -5.38
C PHE A 26 -2.78 -5.69 -4.08
N LEU A 27 -3.92 -6.07 -3.51
CA LEU A 27 -4.24 -5.84 -2.11
C LEU A 27 -4.18 -7.21 -1.42
N VAL A 28 -3.23 -7.38 -0.50
CA VAL A 28 -2.96 -8.68 0.13
C VAL A 28 -2.83 -8.54 1.63
N GLN A 29 -3.16 -9.60 2.37
CA GLN A 29 -3.07 -9.62 3.83
C GLN A 29 -2.08 -10.68 4.30
N SER A 30 -1.29 -10.37 5.34
CA SER A 30 -0.43 -11.34 6.04
C SER A 30 0.46 -12.15 5.08
N TYR A 31 0.52 -13.48 5.20
CA TYR A 31 1.41 -14.37 4.45
C TYR A 31 1.22 -14.33 2.92
N ALA A 32 0.06 -13.87 2.43
CA ALA A 32 -0.14 -13.68 0.99
C ALA A 32 0.85 -12.65 0.42
N SER A 33 1.32 -11.70 1.23
CA SER A 33 2.36 -10.73 0.82
C SER A 33 3.72 -11.40 0.53
N VAL A 34 4.12 -12.38 1.33
CA VAL A 34 5.34 -13.17 1.10
C VAL A 34 5.23 -13.92 -0.23
N CYS A 35 4.07 -14.50 -0.51
CA CYS A 35 3.82 -15.21 -1.76
C CYS A 35 3.88 -14.27 -2.98
N VAL A 36 3.25 -13.08 -2.89
CA VAL A 36 3.27 -12.10 -3.98
C VAL A 36 4.67 -11.52 -4.20
N LEU A 37 5.44 -11.26 -3.14
CA LEU A 37 6.81 -10.76 -3.31
C LEU A 37 7.76 -11.84 -3.86
N SER A 38 7.54 -13.11 -3.50
CA SER A 38 8.26 -14.23 -4.13
C SER A 38 7.94 -14.34 -5.63
N LEU A 39 6.68 -14.15 -6.02
CA LEU A 39 6.28 -14.06 -7.44
C LEU A 39 6.91 -12.85 -8.13
N MET A 40 6.96 -11.70 -7.45
CA MET A 40 7.58 -10.48 -7.97
C MET A 40 9.06 -10.71 -8.28
N GLU A 41 9.79 -11.37 -7.39
CA GLU A 41 11.20 -11.70 -7.60
C GLU A 41 11.40 -12.69 -8.75
N GLN A 42 10.57 -13.74 -8.84
CA GLN A 42 10.67 -14.77 -9.88
C GLN A 42 10.20 -14.30 -11.26
N HIS A 43 9.30 -13.31 -11.31
CA HIS A 43 8.67 -12.83 -12.54
C HIS A 43 8.82 -11.32 -12.71
N PHE A 44 9.96 -10.76 -12.29
CA PHE A 44 10.16 -9.32 -12.22
C PHE A 44 9.82 -8.55 -13.51
N PRO A 45 10.17 -9.01 -14.73
CA PRO A 45 9.79 -8.30 -15.96
C PRO A 45 8.26 -8.13 -16.10
N PHE A 46 7.47 -9.12 -15.68
CA PHE A 46 6.01 -9.01 -15.67
C PHE A 46 5.54 -7.98 -14.65
N PHE A 47 6.12 -7.98 -13.45
CA PHE A 47 5.76 -7.04 -12.39
C PHE A 47 6.15 -5.61 -12.77
N GLN A 48 7.33 -5.41 -13.34
CA GLN A 48 7.79 -4.12 -13.81
C GLN A 48 6.89 -3.55 -14.91
N ASP A 49 6.45 -4.39 -15.86
CA ASP A 49 5.58 -3.96 -16.97
C ASP A 49 4.14 -3.70 -16.52
N ARG A 50 3.53 -4.65 -15.79
CA ARG A 50 2.07 -4.70 -15.60
C ARG A 50 1.60 -4.39 -14.18
N VAL A 51 2.42 -4.65 -13.16
CA VAL A 51 2.02 -4.43 -11.77
C VAL A 51 2.36 -3.00 -11.37
N LYS A 52 1.36 -2.23 -10.94
CA LYS A 52 1.51 -0.81 -10.61
C LYS A 52 1.65 -0.56 -9.11
N GLY A 53 1.23 -1.51 -8.28
CA GLY A 53 1.63 -1.53 -6.88
C GLY A 53 1.06 -2.70 -6.10
N ILE A 54 1.59 -2.83 -4.89
CA ILE A 54 1.22 -3.84 -3.91
C ILE A 54 0.92 -3.11 -2.61
N VAL A 55 -0.32 -3.18 -2.14
CA VAL A 55 -0.70 -2.70 -0.80
C VAL A 55 -0.90 -3.93 0.08
N VAL A 56 -0.23 -3.93 1.23
CA VAL A 56 -0.25 -5.04 2.17
C VAL A 56 -1.02 -4.61 3.42
N ALA A 57 -2.03 -5.36 3.82
CA ALA A 57 -2.69 -5.21 5.11
C ALA A 57 -2.01 -6.14 6.12
N GLN A 58 -1.24 -5.57 7.03
CA GLN A 58 -0.40 -6.28 8.01
C GLN A 58 0.58 -7.27 7.36
N THR A 59 1.86 -6.89 7.31
CA THR A 59 2.86 -7.73 6.70
C THR A 59 3.70 -8.56 7.67
N VAL A 60 4.24 -9.66 7.15
CA VAL A 60 5.37 -10.42 7.71
C VAL A 60 6.49 -10.60 6.67
N HIS A 61 6.43 -9.90 5.53
CA HIS A 61 7.48 -9.97 4.52
C HIS A 61 8.78 -9.36 5.02
N ASN A 62 9.90 -9.73 4.41
CA ASN A 62 11.21 -9.17 4.73
C ASN A 62 11.95 -8.84 3.44
N ILE A 63 12.48 -7.63 3.32
CA ILE A 63 13.24 -7.19 2.16
C ILE A 63 14.52 -7.99 1.92
N ASP A 64 15.04 -8.66 2.96
CA ASP A 64 16.21 -9.52 2.87
C ASP A 64 15.93 -10.80 2.09
N THR A 65 14.67 -11.20 1.91
CA THR A 65 14.32 -12.33 1.02
C THR A 65 14.41 -11.96 -0.44
N ILE A 66 14.60 -10.68 -0.77
CA ILE A 66 14.74 -10.17 -2.13
C ILE A 66 16.22 -9.98 -2.40
N HIS A 67 16.75 -10.55 -3.46
CA HIS A 67 18.19 -10.59 -3.69
C HIS A 67 18.66 -9.45 -4.59
N GLU A 68 17.89 -9.15 -5.64
CA GLU A 68 18.29 -8.18 -6.65
C GLU A 68 18.07 -6.72 -6.19
N PRO A 69 19.07 -5.82 -6.31
CA PRO A 69 18.94 -4.42 -5.90
C PRO A 69 17.80 -3.67 -6.60
N ASP A 70 17.56 -3.96 -7.88
CA ASP A 70 16.50 -3.33 -8.66
C ASP A 70 15.11 -3.76 -8.18
N HIS A 71 14.96 -5.02 -7.75
CA HIS A 71 13.72 -5.52 -7.16
C HIS A 71 13.44 -4.81 -5.83
N LYS A 72 14.46 -4.63 -4.98
CA LYS A 72 14.33 -3.85 -3.73
C LYS A 72 13.93 -2.41 -4.01
N THR A 73 14.51 -1.79 -5.04
CA THR A 73 14.17 -0.43 -5.47
C THR A 73 12.73 -0.34 -5.96
N TRP A 74 12.26 -1.35 -6.70
CA TRP A 74 10.87 -1.43 -7.14
C TRP A 74 9.91 -1.55 -5.95
N ILE A 75 10.21 -2.42 -4.96
CA ILE A 75 9.41 -2.55 -3.73
C ILE A 75 9.28 -1.20 -3.02
N ARG A 76 10.38 -0.48 -2.81
CA ARG A 76 10.36 0.85 -2.16
C ARG A 76 9.44 1.85 -2.86
N LYS A 77 9.32 1.76 -4.19
CA LYS A 77 8.54 2.69 -5.00
C LYS A 77 7.08 2.27 -5.17
N ARG A 78 6.77 0.98 -5.02
CA ARG A 78 5.50 0.38 -5.48
C ARG A 78 4.77 -0.40 -4.38
N CYS A 79 5.38 -0.60 -3.23
CA CYS A 79 4.79 -1.31 -2.10
C CYS A 79 4.47 -0.36 -0.94
N LEU A 80 3.31 -0.54 -0.32
CA LEU A 80 2.93 0.10 0.94
C LEU A 80 2.44 -0.99 1.90
N ASN A 81 2.84 -0.91 3.15
CA ASN A 81 2.30 -1.75 4.21
C ASN A 81 1.38 -0.92 5.12
N TRP A 82 0.19 -1.44 5.42
CA TRP A 82 -0.64 -0.96 6.52
C TRP A 82 -0.31 -1.77 7.76
N SER A 83 -0.06 -1.09 8.87
CA SER A 83 0.14 -1.72 10.18
C SER A 83 -1.14 -1.65 11.02
N SER A 84 -1.31 -2.67 11.86
CA SER A 84 -2.22 -2.61 13.01
C SER A 84 -1.38 -2.17 14.20
N ASP A 85 -1.58 -0.93 14.61
CA ASP A 85 -0.94 -0.28 15.75
C ASP A 85 -1.87 0.86 16.24
N HIS A 86 -1.39 1.61 17.22
CA HIS A 86 -2.11 2.74 17.84
C HIS A 86 -1.51 4.09 17.47
N GLU A 87 -0.69 4.15 16.42
CA GLU A 87 -0.24 5.43 15.90
C GLU A 87 -1.41 6.09 15.16
N PRO A 88 -1.49 7.44 15.10
CA PRO A 88 -2.56 8.12 14.40
C PRO A 88 -2.72 7.62 12.96
N TYR A 89 -3.96 7.48 12.48
CA TYR A 89 -4.25 7.05 11.12
C TYR A 89 -3.40 7.80 10.09
N LEU A 90 -2.82 7.08 9.12
CA LEU A 90 -1.89 7.58 8.10
C LEU A 90 -0.51 8.02 8.59
N SER A 91 -0.17 7.85 9.87
CA SER A 91 1.20 8.06 10.33
C SER A 91 2.16 7.18 9.52
N ILE A 92 3.07 7.80 8.78
CA ILE A 92 4.02 7.12 7.91
C ILE A 92 5.33 6.90 8.66
N TYR A 93 5.87 5.69 8.56
CA TYR A 93 7.19 5.37 9.06
C TYR A 93 7.90 4.34 8.19
N ASN A 94 9.23 4.29 8.32
CA ASN A 94 10.06 3.38 7.56
C ASN A 94 10.54 2.22 8.43
N ASP A 95 10.01 1.03 8.15
CA ASP A 95 10.52 -0.20 8.75
C ASP A 95 11.52 -0.85 7.79
N ALA A 96 12.80 -0.80 8.18
CA ALA A 96 13.89 -1.34 7.39
C ALA A 96 13.74 -2.84 7.08
N ARG A 97 12.99 -3.59 7.90
CA ARG A 97 12.71 -5.01 7.66
C ARG A 97 11.86 -5.22 6.42
N PHE A 98 10.90 -4.34 6.17
CA PHE A 98 9.94 -4.49 5.08
C PHE A 98 10.46 -3.92 3.77
N GLY A 99 11.32 -2.88 3.86
CA GLY A 99 11.88 -2.24 2.67
C GLY A 99 10.84 -1.48 1.86
N CYS A 100 9.69 -1.17 2.46
CA CYS A 100 8.65 -0.31 1.93
C CYS A 100 8.14 0.63 3.03
N LEU A 101 7.46 1.70 2.65
CA LEU A 101 6.80 2.56 3.64
C LEU A 101 5.69 1.79 4.36
N THR A 102 5.54 2.08 5.64
CA THR A 102 4.45 1.59 6.47
C THR A 102 3.58 2.76 6.92
N ALA A 103 2.28 2.58 6.85
CA ALA A 103 1.28 3.54 7.31
C ALA A 103 0.42 2.91 8.40
N SER A 104 0.15 3.65 9.46
CA SER A 104 -0.80 3.21 10.49
C SER A 104 -2.22 3.15 9.93
N ALA A 105 -2.90 2.03 10.18
CA ALA A 105 -4.34 1.90 9.97
C ALA A 105 -5.16 2.29 11.21
N ASP A 106 -4.52 2.55 12.35
CA ASP A 106 -5.15 2.88 13.64
C ASP A 106 -6.25 1.88 14.02
N VAL A 107 -5.84 0.61 14.14
CA VAL A 107 -6.73 -0.52 14.47
C VAL A 107 -6.01 -1.56 15.30
N ASP A 108 -6.74 -2.16 16.24
CA ASP A 108 -6.23 -3.23 17.11
C ASP A 108 -6.11 -4.59 16.40
N MET A 109 -6.92 -4.78 15.36
CA MET A 109 -7.08 -6.07 14.70
C MET A 109 -6.73 -5.98 13.22
N ALA A 110 -5.87 -6.92 12.78
CA ALA A 110 -5.49 -7.10 11.39
C ALA A 110 -6.66 -7.11 10.41
N ASP A 111 -7.75 -7.81 10.77
CA ASP A 111 -8.92 -7.98 9.92
C ASP A 111 -9.72 -6.68 9.73
N ALA A 112 -9.50 -5.68 10.60
CA ALA A 112 -10.10 -4.36 10.49
C ALA A 112 -9.31 -3.41 9.56
N ILE A 113 -8.05 -3.75 9.21
CA ILE A 113 -7.21 -2.91 8.35
C ILE A 113 -7.87 -2.70 6.99
N ILE A 114 -8.21 -3.77 6.26
CA ILE A 114 -8.75 -3.63 4.91
C ILE A 114 -10.05 -2.82 4.91
N PRO A 115 -11.06 -3.12 5.75
CA PRO A 115 -12.27 -2.31 5.84
C PRO A 115 -12.01 -0.82 6.12
N LYS A 116 -11.11 -0.50 7.06
CA LYS A 116 -10.76 0.88 7.43
C LYS A 116 -10.02 1.60 6.31
N THR A 117 -9.06 0.94 5.66
CA THR A 117 -8.12 1.58 4.74
C THR A 117 -8.48 1.40 3.27
N LEU A 118 -9.60 0.75 2.93
CA LEU A 118 -9.96 0.47 1.53
C LEU A 118 -10.07 1.73 0.69
N SER A 119 -10.73 2.77 1.19
CA SER A 119 -10.88 4.05 0.48
C SER A 119 -9.52 4.66 0.14
N THR A 120 -8.64 4.78 1.13
CA THR A 120 -7.29 5.32 0.93
C THR A 120 -6.43 4.41 0.05
N THR A 121 -6.57 3.09 0.16
CA THR A 121 -5.89 2.12 -0.70
C THR A 121 -6.29 2.31 -2.17
N LEU A 122 -7.56 2.58 -2.45
CA LEU A 122 -8.03 2.88 -3.81
C LEU A 122 -7.46 4.22 -4.32
N THR A 123 -7.34 5.23 -3.46
CA THR A 123 -6.62 6.49 -3.76
C THR A 123 -5.17 6.22 -4.17
N ILE A 124 -4.48 5.40 -3.39
CA ILE A 124 -3.09 5.02 -3.67
C ILE A 124 -3.00 4.30 -5.01
N PHE A 125 -3.92 3.38 -5.31
CA PHE A 125 -3.97 2.71 -6.61
C PHE A 125 -4.23 3.67 -7.78
N ASP A 126 -5.12 4.65 -7.63
CA ASP A 126 -5.31 5.69 -8.66
C ASP A 126 -4.03 6.49 -8.90
N GLY A 127 -3.36 6.94 -7.83
CA GLY A 127 -2.07 7.62 -7.93
C GLY A 127 -1.00 6.76 -8.63
N LEU A 128 -0.84 5.51 -8.22
CA LEU A 128 0.09 4.57 -8.85
C LEU A 128 -0.25 4.30 -10.33
N SER A 129 -1.53 4.30 -10.70
CA SER A 129 -1.98 4.16 -12.10
C SER A 129 -1.50 5.31 -12.99
N ARG A 130 -1.29 6.50 -12.40
CA ARG A 130 -0.78 7.73 -13.01
C ARG A 130 0.73 7.88 -12.88
N SER A 131 1.44 6.80 -12.54
CA SER A 131 2.90 6.70 -12.43
C SER A 131 3.55 7.35 -11.21
N TYR A 132 2.79 7.96 -10.29
CA TYR A 132 3.32 8.35 -8.98
C TYR A 132 3.90 7.13 -8.25
N THR A 133 4.86 7.35 -7.36
CA THR A 133 5.44 6.34 -6.47
C THR A 133 4.83 6.43 -5.07
N ILE A 134 4.93 5.36 -4.30
CA ILE A 134 4.46 5.35 -2.91
C ILE A 134 5.06 6.51 -2.07
N PRO A 135 6.37 6.81 -2.13
CA PRO A 135 6.92 7.97 -1.43
C PRO A 135 6.35 9.33 -1.88
N GLU A 136 6.10 9.54 -3.17
CA GLU A 136 5.50 10.78 -3.68
C GLU A 136 4.04 10.95 -3.24
N LEU A 137 3.31 9.84 -3.11
CA LEU A 137 1.94 9.85 -2.57
C LEU A 137 1.94 10.08 -1.06
N ALA A 138 2.85 9.43 -0.33
CA ALA A 138 2.99 9.60 1.11
C ALA A 138 3.27 11.06 1.51
N SER A 139 4.19 11.75 0.81
CA SER A 139 4.46 13.16 1.07
C SER A 139 3.23 14.06 0.87
N GLN A 140 2.32 13.69 -0.03
CA GLN A 140 1.08 14.45 -0.24
C GLN A 140 0.08 14.24 0.89
N PHE A 141 0.05 13.04 1.49
CA PHE A 141 -0.77 12.77 2.67
C PHE A 141 -0.25 13.50 3.91
N GLU A 142 1.07 13.52 4.12
CA GLU A 142 1.71 14.28 5.22
C GLU A 142 1.39 15.78 5.12
N THR A 143 1.59 16.39 3.94
CA THR A 143 1.24 17.81 3.75
C THR A 143 -0.25 18.08 3.97
N ALA A 144 -1.14 17.18 3.51
CA ALA A 144 -2.57 17.34 3.72
C ALA A 144 -2.98 17.24 5.21
N LEU A 145 -2.29 16.42 6.01
CA LEU A 145 -2.52 16.31 7.45
C LEU A 145 -1.97 17.52 8.22
N GLU A 146 -0.82 18.07 7.80
CA GLU A 146 -0.26 19.30 8.37
C GLU A 146 -1.16 20.52 8.12
N ASP A 147 -1.70 20.64 6.91
CA ASP A 147 -2.66 21.69 6.56
C ASP A 147 -3.90 21.62 7.48
N VAL A 148 -4.42 20.41 7.73
CA VAL A 148 -5.59 20.20 8.62
C VAL A 148 -5.25 20.48 10.08
N GLY A 149 -4.10 20.00 10.59
CA GLY A 149 -3.68 20.27 11.96
C GLY A 149 -3.45 21.76 12.25
N SER A 150 -3.12 22.55 11.22
CA SER A 150 -3.05 24.01 11.33
C SER A 150 -4.42 24.71 11.34
N GLU A 151 -5.47 24.04 10.84
CA GLU A 151 -6.86 24.48 10.89
C GLU A 151 -7.56 23.99 12.19
N GLU A 152 -7.14 22.85 12.75
CA GLU A 152 -7.69 22.23 13.98
C GLU A 152 -7.22 22.86 15.30
N GLU A 153 -6.25 23.78 15.32
CA GLU A 153 -5.98 24.63 16.50
C GLU A 153 -7.16 25.58 16.85
N ALA A 154 -8.32 25.45 16.19
CA ALA A 154 -9.50 26.28 16.36
C ALA A 154 -10.74 25.60 16.98
N ASP A 155 -10.88 24.26 17.03
CA ASP A 155 -12.05 23.63 17.66
C ASP A 155 -11.78 22.16 18.06
N ASP A 156 -11.83 21.88 19.37
CA ASP A 156 -11.80 20.53 19.98
C ASP A 156 -13.18 19.87 19.82
N ASP A 157 -13.39 18.98 18.85
CA ASP A 157 -14.46 17.97 18.90
C ASP A 157 -14.14 16.74 18.00
N ASP A 158 -14.64 15.58 18.41
CA ASP A 158 -14.37 14.17 18.02
C ASP A 158 -14.74 13.77 16.55
N ASP A 159 -14.56 14.67 15.58
CA ASP A 159 -14.97 14.51 14.18
C ASP A 159 -13.81 14.13 13.21
N GLY A 160 -12.61 13.86 13.72
CA GLY A 160 -11.36 13.77 12.94
C GLY A 160 -11.31 12.76 11.78
N GLU A 161 -12.11 11.69 11.80
CA GLU A 161 -12.13 10.67 10.73
C GLU A 161 -12.90 11.12 9.48
N VAL A 162 -13.97 11.92 9.64
CA VAL A 162 -14.74 12.46 8.52
C VAL A 162 -13.92 13.53 7.80
N HIS A 163 -13.18 14.33 8.57
CA HIS A 163 -12.29 15.37 8.06
C HIS A 163 -11.08 14.79 7.31
N THR A 164 -10.45 13.71 7.78
CA THR A 164 -9.34 13.06 7.05
C THR A 164 -9.79 12.47 5.70
N LEU A 165 -10.99 11.90 5.62
CA LEU A 165 -11.54 11.39 4.35
C LEU A 165 -11.85 12.51 3.35
N ASP A 166 -12.36 13.65 3.82
CA ASP A 166 -12.62 14.80 2.96
C ASP A 166 -11.33 15.52 2.54
N SER A 167 -10.30 15.53 3.38
CA SER A 167 -8.95 16.01 3.03
C SER A 167 -8.25 15.09 2.04
N LEU A 168 -8.40 13.76 2.18
CA LEU A 168 -7.97 12.80 1.16
C LEU A 168 -8.71 13.01 -0.16
N ARG A 169 -10.01 13.32 -0.13
CA ARG A 169 -10.79 13.69 -1.33
C ARG A 169 -10.36 15.02 -1.94
N ALA A 170 -9.99 16.00 -1.13
CA ALA A 170 -9.46 17.27 -1.59
C ALA A 170 -8.07 17.09 -2.24
N ALA A 171 -7.18 16.29 -1.64
CA ALA A 171 -5.91 15.88 -2.22
C ALA A 171 -6.11 15.10 -3.52
N GLN A 172 -7.10 14.19 -3.58
CA GLN A 172 -7.53 13.51 -4.81
C GLN A 172 -7.97 14.49 -5.89
N GLN A 173 -8.76 15.53 -5.56
CA GLN A 173 -9.19 16.54 -6.53
C GLN A 173 -8.00 17.33 -7.11
N ARG A 174 -6.97 17.62 -6.30
CA ARG A 174 -5.73 18.26 -6.76
C ARG A 174 -4.95 17.38 -7.75
N LEU A 175 -5.04 16.05 -7.64
CA LEU A 175 -4.43 15.10 -8.59
C LEU A 175 -5.16 15.02 -9.96
N HIS A 176 -6.32 15.66 -10.10
CA HIS A 176 -7.15 15.65 -11.32
C HIS A 176 -7.15 17.00 -12.08
N GLN A 177 -6.38 18.00 -11.62
CA GLN A 177 -6.15 19.28 -12.30
C GLN A 177 -4.82 19.25 -13.06
#